data_AF-A0A2D7PRG6-F1
#
_entry.id   AF-A0A2D7PRG6-F1
#
_cell.length_a   1.000
_cell.length_b   1.000
_cell.length_c   1.000
_cell.angle_alpha   90.00
_cell.angle_beta   90.00
_cell.angle_gamma   90.00
#
_symmetry.space_group_name_H-M   'P 1'
#
loop_
_entity.id
_entity.type
_entity.pdbx_description
1 polymer ?
#
loop_
_entity_poly.entity_id
_entity_poly.type
_entity_poly.pdbx_seq_one_letter_code
_entity_poly.pdbx_strand_id
1 'polypeptide(L)'
;MSEQEHEHEHNYGKVYLILLVLLVVSILGPMLEIQVITLITAFGIAGVKALLVARKFMHINEAPKFISYVMTTCLVFMMLFFAGVSPDVMESSGDNWKKNLKMWLYSPPPAHHVSHAPEGHGSGGH
;
A
#
# COMPACT_ATOMS: atom_id res chain seq x y z
N MET A 1 -37.30 -30.45 31.49
CA MET A 1 -36.99 -30.44 30.04
C MET A 1 -35.90 -29.40 29.89
N SER A 2 -34.65 -29.83 29.83
CA SER A 2 -33.48 -28.94 29.88
C SER A 2 -33.52 -27.92 28.75
N GLU A 3 -33.59 -26.64 29.11
CA GLU A 3 -33.30 -25.51 28.24
C GLU A 3 -31.90 -25.68 27.62
N GLN A 4 -31.87 -26.17 26.38
CA GLN A 4 -30.73 -25.98 25.49
C GLN A 4 -30.88 -24.57 24.91
N GLU A 5 -30.40 -23.60 25.67
CA GLU A 5 -30.18 -22.25 25.16
C GLU A 5 -29.06 -22.35 24.12
N HIS A 6 -29.42 -22.18 22.85
CA HIS A 6 -28.50 -22.24 21.73
C HIS A 6 -27.48 -21.09 21.83
N GLU A 7 -26.27 -21.39 22.32
CA GLU A 7 -25.09 -20.52 22.28
C GLU A 7 -24.77 -20.11 20.82
N HIS A 8 -25.40 -19.04 20.34
CA HIS A 8 -25.02 -18.35 19.11
C HIS A 8 -23.96 -17.26 19.39
N GLU A 9 -23.01 -17.53 20.28
CA GLU A 9 -21.88 -16.62 20.51
C GLU A 9 -20.82 -16.84 19.42
N HIS A 10 -20.88 -16.01 18.37
CA HIS A 10 -19.75 -15.82 17.48
C HIS A 10 -18.54 -15.42 18.36
N ASN A 11 -17.59 -16.34 18.55
CA ASN A 11 -16.40 -16.15 19.37
C ASN A 11 -15.43 -15.13 18.72
N TYR A 12 -15.82 -13.85 18.64
CA TYR A 12 -15.01 -12.75 18.10
C TYR A 12 -13.67 -12.61 18.83
N GLY A 13 -13.63 -12.95 20.13
CA GLY A 13 -12.41 -12.99 20.91
C GLY A 13 -11.37 -13.99 20.38
N LYS A 14 -11.80 -15.19 19.94
CA LYS A 14 -10.90 -16.19 19.35
C LYS A 14 -10.35 -15.73 17.99
N VAL A 15 -11.20 -15.10 17.18
CA VAL A 15 -10.81 -14.56 15.86
C VAL A 15 -9.82 -13.42 16.02
N TYR A 16 -10.08 -12.50 16.96
CA TYR A 16 -9.15 -11.43 17.33
C TYR A 16 -7.79 -11.97 17.79
N LEU A 17 -7.79 -13.01 18.63
CA LEU A 17 -6.56 -13.63 19.10
C LEU A 17 -5.77 -14.29 17.96
N ILE A 18 -6.44 -14.98 17.04
CA ILE A 18 -5.80 -15.50 15.82
C ILE A 18 -5.18 -14.37 14.98
N LEU A 19 -5.87 -13.24 14.83
CA LEU A 19 -5.37 -12.10 14.07
C LEU A 19 -4.15 -11.47 14.76
N LEU A 20 -4.15 -11.40 16.09
CA LEU A 20 -3.02 -10.93 16.89
C LEU A 20 -1.80 -11.86 16.72
N VAL A 21 -2.01 -13.18 16.74
CA VAL A 21 -0.93 -14.15 16.51
C VAL A 21 -0.37 -14.02 15.09
N LEU A 22 -1.24 -13.94 14.08
CA LEU A 22 -0.82 -13.71 12.69
C LEU A 22 -0.03 -12.40 12.53
N LEU A 23 -0.41 -11.35 13.27
CA LEU A 23 0.32 -10.09 13.31
C LEU A 23 1.72 -10.26 13.91
N VAL A 24 1.83 -10.92 15.07
CA VAL A 24 3.12 -11.16 15.73
C VAL A 24 4.04 -11.98 14.82
N VAL A 25 3.53 -13.04 14.20
CA VAL A 25 4.30 -13.85 13.25
C VAL A 25 4.72 -13.02 12.03
N SER A 26 3.87 -12.12 11.53
CA SER A 26 4.21 -11.23 10.42
C SER A 26 5.31 -10.22 10.78
N ILE A 27 5.41 -9.79 12.03
CA ILE A 27 6.45 -8.87 12.51
C ILE A 27 7.78 -9.61 12.73
N LEU A 28 7.71 -10.86 13.21
CA LEU A 28 8.89 -11.66 13.53
C LEU A 28 9.47 -12.40 12.30
N GLY A 29 8.65 -12.76 11.32
CA GLY A 29 9.06 -13.45 10.09
C GLY A 29 10.20 -12.77 9.31
N PRO A 30 10.22 -11.44 9.13
CA PRO A 30 11.29 -10.70 8.46
C PRO A 30 12.68 -10.85 9.08
N MET A 31 12.79 -11.30 10.33
CA MET A 31 14.08 -11.44 11.05
C MET A 31 14.93 -12.63 10.57
N LEU A 32 14.41 -13.45 9.64
CA LEU A 32 15.10 -14.62 9.10
C LEU A 32 16.06 -14.30 7.94
N GLU A 33 16.29 -13.02 7.61
CA GLU A 33 17.20 -12.46 6.56
C GLU A 33 17.10 -13.02 5.12
N ILE A 34 16.29 -14.06 4.89
CA ILE A 34 16.11 -14.66 3.56
C ILE A 34 14.93 -13.95 2.85
N GLN A 35 15.26 -12.99 1.98
CA GLN A 35 14.30 -12.11 1.30
C GLN A 35 13.15 -12.83 0.59
N VAL A 36 13.41 -13.97 -0.06
CA VAL A 36 12.37 -14.70 -0.80
C VAL A 36 11.40 -15.39 0.18
N ILE A 37 11.92 -16.01 1.23
CA ILE A 37 11.11 -16.70 2.24
C ILE A 37 10.28 -15.69 3.02
N THR A 38 10.85 -14.53 3.35
CA THR A 38 10.13 -13.46 4.06
C THR A 38 9.02 -12.87 3.18
N LEU A 39 9.25 -12.70 1.88
CA LEU A 39 8.22 -12.23 0.94
C LEU A 39 7.04 -13.22 0.84
N ILE A 40 7.32 -14.51 0.62
CA ILE A 40 6.29 -15.55 0.54
C ILE A 40 5.51 -15.64 1.85
N THR A 41 6.21 -15.60 2.99
CA THR A 41 5.60 -15.65 4.31
C THR A 41 4.72 -14.43 4.58
N ALA A 42 5.20 -13.23 4.25
CA ALA A 42 4.45 -11.99 4.43
C ALA A 42 3.16 -11.98 3.59
N PHE A 43 3.24 -12.32 2.30
CA PHE A 43 2.07 -12.41 1.43
C PHE A 43 1.12 -13.53 1.84
N GLY A 44 1.64 -14.69 2.24
CA GLY A 44 0.83 -15.82 2.72
C GLY A 44 0.01 -15.46 3.95
N ILE A 45 0.65 -14.86 4.97
CA ILE A 45 -0.03 -14.40 6.19
C ILE A 45 -1.05 -13.30 5.87
N ALA A 46 -0.71 -12.35 4.99
CA ALA A 46 -1.63 -11.31 4.56
C ALA A 46 -2.89 -11.90 3.89
N GLY A 47 -2.73 -12.92 3.04
CA GLY A 47 -3.85 -13.63 2.41
C GLY A 47 -4.75 -14.36 3.43
N VAL A 48 -4.17 -15.11 4.36
CA VAL A 48 -4.93 -15.81 5.42
C VAL A 48 -5.68 -14.81 6.29
N LYS A 49 -5.03 -13.71 6.68
CA LYS A 49 -5.64 -12.63 7.45
C LYS A 49 -6.85 -12.04 6.72
N ALA A 50 -6.68 -11.70 5.44
CA ALA A 50 -7.76 -11.13 4.63
C ALA A 50 -8.96 -12.07 4.51
N LEU A 51 -8.73 -13.36 4.26
CA LEU A 51 -9.80 -14.37 4.19
C LEU A 51 -10.53 -14.54 5.52
N LEU A 52 -9.79 -14.54 6.63
CA LEU A 52 -10.37 -14.66 7.97
C LEU A 52 -11.23 -13.44 8.32
N VAL A 53 -10.76 -12.23 8.00
CA VAL A 53 -11.50 -10.98 8.17
C VAL A 53 -12.76 -10.96 7.30
N ALA A 54 -12.64 -11.33 6.02
CA ALA A 54 -13.76 -11.38 5.09
C ALA A 54 -14.85 -12.36 5.57
N ARG A 55 -14.46 -13.56 6.02
CA ARG A 55 -15.43 -14.57 6.46
C ARG A 55 -16.04 -14.27 7.84
N LYS A 56 -15.26 -13.73 8.79
CA LYS A 56 -15.70 -13.57 10.19
C LYS A 56 -16.17 -12.16 10.56
N PHE A 57 -15.60 -11.11 9.98
CA PHE A 57 -15.99 -9.73 10.28
C PHE A 57 -16.88 -9.12 9.20
N MET A 58 -16.67 -9.44 7.92
CA MET A 58 -17.55 -8.98 6.84
C MET A 58 -18.78 -9.88 6.63
N HIS A 59 -18.95 -10.96 7.40
CA HIS A 59 -20.09 -11.89 7.33
C HIS A 59 -20.43 -12.36 5.91
N ILE A 60 -19.42 -12.51 5.06
CA ILE A 60 -19.59 -12.94 3.67
C ILE A 60 -20.22 -14.33 3.54
N ASN A 61 -20.13 -15.15 4.59
CA ASN A 61 -20.73 -16.48 4.62
C ASN A 61 -22.26 -16.45 4.81
N GLU A 62 -22.78 -15.43 5.51
CA GLU A 62 -24.21 -15.23 5.74
C GLU A 62 -24.88 -14.46 4.59
N ALA A 63 -24.07 -13.70 3.84
CA ALA A 63 -24.50 -12.98 2.64
C ALA A 63 -24.66 -13.92 1.43
N PRO A 64 -25.49 -13.56 0.43
CA PRO A 64 -25.64 -14.36 -0.78
C PRO A 64 -24.30 -14.55 -1.49
N LYS A 65 -24.07 -15.76 -2.04
CA LYS A 65 -22.82 -16.17 -2.71
C LYS A 65 -22.32 -15.19 -3.77
N PHE A 66 -23.23 -14.39 -4.36
CA PHE A 66 -22.92 -13.29 -5.25
C PHE A 66 -21.90 -12.30 -4.67
N ILE A 67 -22.00 -11.93 -3.38
CA ILE A 67 -21.06 -10.99 -2.75
C ILE A 67 -19.64 -11.56 -2.75
N SER A 68 -19.48 -12.86 -2.49
CA SER A 68 -18.15 -13.51 -2.52
C SER A 68 -17.56 -13.46 -3.93
N TYR A 69 -18.37 -13.66 -4.97
CA TYR A 69 -17.91 -13.53 -6.36
C TYR A 69 -17.47 -12.10 -6.66
N VAL A 70 -18.29 -11.09 -6.31
CA VAL A 70 -17.97 -9.67 -6.54
C VAL A 70 -16.67 -9.26 -5.82
N MET A 71 -16.52 -9.61 -4.54
CA MET A 71 -15.31 -9.32 -3.77
C MET A 71 -14.07 -9.99 -4.36
N THR A 72 -14.19 -11.26 -4.77
CA THR A 72 -13.09 -11.98 -5.41
C THR A 72 -12.74 -11.35 -6.76
N THR A 73 -13.73 -10.98 -7.58
CA THR A 73 -13.49 -10.30 -8.85
C THR A 73 -12.83 -8.94 -8.65
N CYS A 74 -13.26 -8.14 -7.66
CA CYS A 74 -12.62 -6.86 -7.35
C CYS A 74 -11.14 -7.06 -6.95
N LEU A 75 -10.85 -8.08 -6.14
CA LEU A 75 -9.48 -8.41 -5.75
C LEU A 75 -8.63 -8.85 -6.95
N VAL A 76 -9.20 -9.68 -7.83
CA VAL A 76 -8.52 -10.12 -9.06
C VAL A 76 -8.28 -8.95 -9.99
N PHE A 77 -9.27 -8.09 -10.22
CA PHE A 77 -9.10 -6.87 -11.03
C PHE A 77 -8.07 -5.91 -10.43
N MET A 78 -8.03 -5.77 -9.11
CA MET A 78 -6.99 -4.98 -8.44
C MET A 78 -5.58 -5.58 -8.69
N MET A 79 -5.43 -6.90 -8.57
CA MET A 79 -4.17 -7.60 -8.88
C MET A 79 -3.79 -7.44 -10.35
N LEU A 80 -4.75 -7.57 -11.27
CA LEU A 80 -4.53 -7.44 -12.71
C LEU A 80 -4.13 -6.01 -13.09
N PHE A 81 -4.81 -5.02 -12.52
CA PHE A 81 -4.49 -3.60 -12.70
C PHE A 81 -3.10 -3.28 -12.16
N PHE A 82 -2.79 -3.75 -10.94
CA PHE A 82 -1.45 -3.59 -10.38
C PHE A 82 -0.39 -4.24 -11.27
N ALA A 83 -0.60 -5.48 -11.73
CA ALA A 83 0.32 -6.18 -12.62
C ALA A 83 0.45 -5.49 -13.99
N GLY A 84 -0.61 -4.85 -14.50
CA GLY A 84 -0.59 -4.12 -15.77
C GLY A 84 0.12 -2.76 -15.68
N VAL A 85 -0.04 -2.04 -14.57
CA VAL A 85 0.56 -0.72 -14.36
C VAL A 85 1.97 -0.79 -13.76
N SER A 86 2.31 -1.86 -13.03
CA SER A 86 3.64 -2.00 -12.44
C SER A 86 4.80 -1.95 -13.44
N PRO A 87 4.77 -2.60 -14.63
CA PRO A 87 5.86 -2.43 -15.59
C PRO A 87 5.95 -1.00 -16.14
N ASP A 88 4.83 -0.30 -16.28
CA ASP A 88 4.80 1.10 -16.74
C ASP A 88 5.41 2.07 -15.70
N VAL A 89 5.06 1.90 -14.42
CA VAL A 89 5.58 2.74 -13.33
C VAL A 89 7.01 2.39 -12.94
N MET A 90 7.39 1.11 -13.01
CA MET A 90 8.74 0.64 -12.64
C MET A 90 9.76 0.80 -13.77
N GLU A 91 9.32 1.26 -14.94
CA GLU A 91 10.22 1.58 -16.04
C GLU A 91 11.14 2.74 -15.65
N SER A 92 12.43 2.49 -15.78
CA SER A 92 13.47 3.42 -15.34
C SER A 92 13.73 4.54 -16.35
N SER A 93 13.09 4.48 -17.53
CA SER A 93 13.30 5.34 -18.69
C SER A 93 11.97 5.74 -19.37
N GLY A 94 11.73 7.05 -19.55
CA GLY A 94 10.55 7.55 -20.25
C GLY A 94 10.84 8.90 -20.90
N ASP A 95 10.17 9.19 -22.02
CA ASP A 95 10.43 10.40 -22.84
C ASP A 95 10.27 11.72 -22.08
N ASN A 96 9.47 11.73 -21.01
CA ASN A 96 9.29 12.89 -20.11
C ASN A 96 9.99 12.73 -18.75
N TRP A 97 10.66 11.59 -18.49
CA TRP A 97 11.32 11.31 -17.21
C TRP A 97 12.72 11.92 -17.18
N LYS A 98 12.79 13.25 -17.02
CA LYS A 98 14.08 13.93 -16.83
C LYS A 98 14.59 13.67 -15.43
N LYS A 99 15.51 12.70 -15.30
CA LYS A 99 16.43 12.62 -14.15
C LYS A 99 17.41 13.79 -14.28
N ASN A 100 16.97 15.02 -14.03
CA ASN A 100 17.86 16.16 -13.98
C ASN A 100 18.70 16.08 -12.71
N LEU A 101 19.77 15.28 -12.78
CA LEU A 101 20.87 15.28 -11.81
C LEU A 101 21.38 16.70 -11.56
N LYS A 102 21.33 17.55 -12.59
CA LYS A 102 21.69 18.97 -12.54
C LYS A 102 20.73 19.83 -11.69
N MET A 103 19.47 19.43 -11.47
CA MET A 103 18.50 20.19 -10.66
C MET A 103 18.66 19.92 -9.16
N TRP A 104 19.02 18.70 -8.75
CA TRP A 104 19.34 18.39 -7.35
C TRP A 104 20.71 18.91 -6.92
N LEU A 105 21.69 18.93 -7.84
CA LEU A 105 23.00 19.56 -7.60
C LEU A 105 22.98 21.09 -7.69
N TYR A 106 21.98 21.68 -8.34
CA TYR A 106 21.86 23.13 -8.58
C TYR A 106 20.42 23.58 -8.30
N SER A 107 19.93 23.32 -7.08
CA SER A 107 18.84 24.14 -6.55
C SER A 107 19.51 25.43 -6.07
N PRO A 108 19.41 26.56 -6.78
CA PRO A 108 19.90 27.82 -6.22
C PRO A 108 19.17 28.03 -4.88
N PRO A 109 19.86 28.53 -3.83
CA PRO A 109 19.20 28.89 -2.59
C PRO A 109 18.01 29.81 -2.93
N PRO A 110 16.87 29.69 -2.23
CA PRO A 110 15.69 30.50 -2.52
C PRO A 110 16.13 31.95 -2.62
N ALA A 111 15.99 32.52 -3.82
CA ALA A 111 16.49 33.85 -4.12
C ALA A 111 15.86 34.79 -3.09
N HIS A 112 16.68 35.30 -2.17
CA HIS A 112 16.29 36.48 -1.42
C HIS A 112 15.94 37.52 -2.48
N HIS A 113 14.67 37.93 -2.50
CA HIS A 113 14.18 39.00 -3.34
C HIS A 113 15.02 40.25 -3.07
N VAL A 114 16.08 40.45 -3.86
CA VAL A 114 16.79 41.71 -3.92
C VAL A 114 15.95 42.58 -4.83
N SER A 115 15.15 43.43 -4.21
CA SER A 115 14.44 44.52 -4.86
C SER A 115 15.48 45.40 -5.57
N HIS A 116 15.59 45.29 -6.89
CA HIS A 116 16.39 46.23 -7.66
C HIS A 116 15.59 47.52 -7.87
N ALA A 117 16.02 48.57 -7.19
CA ALA A 117 15.64 49.96 -7.46
C ALA A 117 16.19 50.43 -8.83
N PRO A 118 15.54 51.40 -9.50
CA PRO A 118 15.95 51.82 -10.84
C PRO A 118 16.98 52.95 -10.78
N GLU A 119 18.17 52.73 -11.34
CA GLU A 119 19.12 53.76 -11.77
C GLU A 119 19.74 53.26 -13.10
N GLY A 120 19.87 54.00 -14.20
CA GLY A 120 19.95 55.44 -14.39
C GLY A 120 21.31 55.78 -15.05
N HIS A 121 21.29 56.15 -16.34
CA HIS A 121 22.29 56.94 -17.09
C HIS A 121 23.64 56.33 -17.57
N GLY A 122 23.90 56.44 -18.89
CA GLY A 122 25.00 57.31 -19.38
C GLY A 122 26.17 56.74 -20.22
N SER A 123 26.12 56.99 -21.54
CA SER A 123 27.17 57.61 -22.40
C SER A 123 28.45 56.87 -22.88
N GLY A 124 28.70 57.02 -24.20
CA GLY A 124 30.03 57.07 -24.86
C GLY A 124 30.50 55.73 -25.46
N GLY A 125 30.87 55.57 -26.73
CA GLY A 125 31.30 56.51 -27.75
C GLY A 125 32.62 56.01 -28.34
N HIS A 126 32.59 55.55 -29.60
CA HIS A 126 33.59 55.59 -30.69
C HIS A 126 33.34 54.46 -31.68
#